data_AF-A0A1X7SLL8-F1
#
_entry.id   AF-A0A1X7SLL8-F1
#
_cell.length_a   1.000
_cell.length_b   1.000
_cell.length_c   1.000
_cell.angle_alpha   90.00
_cell.angle_beta   90.00
_cell.angle_gamma   90.00
#
_symmetry.space_group_name_H-M   'P 1'
#
loop_
_entity.id
_entity.type
_entity.pdbx_description
1 polymer ?
#
loop_
_entity_poly.entity_id
_entity_poly.type
_entity_poly.pdbx_seq_one_letter_code
_entity_poly.pdbx_strand_id
1 'polypeptide(L)'
;MALADSRTLKGMVEFKDTVGGSGKGACRFCGTTSNTGLLAIGNVCPDPECQERSRSVCTKTLSCGHYCCGVKDEKKCLPCLHGCVPKEGVTAPPLKQDADDMCMICYTEGLSCAPSIQLECGHVFHYHCCRDALSKKWSGPRITFRFMFCSICEDKPISHPHLEDVSKPLTDLYSD
;
A
#
# COMPACT_ATOMS: atom_id res chain seq x y z
N MET A 1 24.50 2.95 3.98
CA MET A 1 25.51 3.96 4.33
C MET A 1 26.74 3.65 3.49
N ALA A 2 27.39 4.61 2.83
CA ALA A 2 28.53 4.31 1.97
C ALA A 2 29.80 4.88 2.59
N LEU A 3 30.78 4.01 2.87
CA LEU A 3 32.11 4.39 3.34
C LEU A 3 33.11 4.06 2.23
N ALA A 4 33.86 5.08 1.81
CA ALA A 4 34.88 4.95 0.78
C ALA A 4 36.24 5.32 1.36
N ASP A 5 37.21 4.41 1.26
CA ASP A 5 38.60 4.66 1.64
C ASP A 5 39.36 5.28 0.46
N SER A 6 39.86 6.50 0.65
CA SER A 6 40.50 7.29 -0.42
C SER A 6 41.93 6.85 -0.77
N ARG A 7 42.54 5.94 0.00
CA ARG A 7 43.91 5.46 -0.23
C ARG A 7 43.95 4.16 -1.04
N THR A 8 42.92 3.32 -0.90
CA THR A 8 42.87 2.01 -1.55
C THR A 8 41.85 1.95 -2.69
N LEU A 9 41.08 3.03 -2.92
CA LEU A 9 39.95 3.09 -3.86
C LEU A 9 38.93 1.96 -3.63
N LYS A 10 38.91 1.39 -2.42
CA LYS A 10 37.95 0.35 -2.04
C LYS A 10 36.71 1.03 -1.48
N GLY A 11 35.63 0.96 -2.23
CA GLY A 11 34.29 1.31 -1.76
C GLY A 11 33.63 0.09 -1.15
N MET A 12 33.17 0.21 0.09
CA MET A 12 32.26 -0.77 0.69
C MET A 12 30.84 -0.23 0.50
N VAL A 13 30.10 -0.87 -0.40
CA VAL A 13 28.67 -0.60 -0.58
C VAL A 13 27.92 -1.71 0.15
N GLU A 14 27.23 -1.34 1.22
CA GLU A 14 26.22 -2.22 1.80
C GLU A 14 25.00 -2.18 0.89
N PHE A 15 24.85 -3.22 0.08
CA PHE A 15 23.58 -3.51 -0.57
C PHE A 15 22.64 -3.98 0.55
N LYS A 16 21.76 -3.09 1.00
CA LYS A 16 20.56 -3.56 1.67
C LYS A 16 19.78 -4.31 0.62
N ASP A 17 19.74 -5.63 0.71
CA ASP A 17 18.91 -6.50 -0.11
C ASP A 17 17.44 -6.08 0.04
N THR A 18 17.03 -5.03 -0.66
CA THR A 18 15.63 -4.74 -0.97
C THR A 18 15.27 -5.62 -2.14
N VAL A 19 15.20 -6.93 -1.90
CA VAL A 19 14.67 -7.86 -2.90
C VAL A 19 13.16 -7.67 -2.92
N GLY A 20 12.72 -6.66 -3.66
CA GLY A 20 11.34 -6.45 -4.12
C GLY A 20 10.93 -7.50 -5.13
N GLY A 21 11.05 -8.77 -4.76
CA GLY A 21 10.65 -9.92 -5.55
C GLY A 21 10.42 -11.07 -4.59
N SER A 22 9.26 -11.73 -4.71
CA SER A 22 8.78 -12.91 -3.97
C SER A 22 9.89 -13.93 -3.63
N GLY A 23 10.73 -13.60 -2.65
CA GLY A 23 11.80 -14.46 -2.15
C GLY A 23 11.17 -15.54 -1.29
N LYS A 24 11.46 -16.80 -1.59
CA LYS A 24 11.09 -17.92 -0.72
C LYS A 24 11.63 -17.61 0.68
N GLY A 25 10.75 -17.61 1.69
CA GLY A 25 11.14 -17.35 3.07
C GLY A 25 10.98 -15.89 3.56
N ALA A 26 10.49 -14.94 2.76
CA ALA A 26 10.29 -13.55 3.22
C ALA A 26 8.81 -13.23 3.51
N CYS A 27 8.55 -12.47 4.58
CA CYS A 27 7.24 -11.89 4.84
C CYS A 27 6.93 -10.78 3.84
N ARG A 28 5.78 -10.87 3.16
CA ARG A 28 5.31 -9.89 2.18
C ARG A 28 5.06 -8.48 2.72
N PHE A 29 4.91 -8.32 4.04
CA PHE A 29 4.55 -7.03 4.67
C PHE A 29 5.74 -6.37 5.35
N CYS A 30 6.36 -7.05 6.31
CA CYS A 30 7.48 -6.49 7.08
C CYS A 30 8.87 -6.84 6.50
N GLY A 31 8.95 -7.71 5.48
CA GLY A 31 10.22 -8.13 4.87
C GLY A 31 11.06 -9.09 5.71
N THR A 32 10.60 -9.53 6.89
CA THR A 32 11.34 -10.50 7.73
C THR A 32 11.58 -11.80 6.96
N THR A 33 12.84 -12.22 6.88
CA THR A 33 13.27 -13.45 6.21
C THR A 33 13.48 -14.59 7.21
N SER A 34 12.91 -15.76 6.95
CA SER A 34 13.20 -17.02 7.64
C SER A 34 13.16 -18.18 6.65
N ASN A 35 14.22 -18.99 6.66
CA ASN A 35 14.31 -20.20 5.86
C ASN A 35 13.71 -21.44 6.56
N THR A 36 13.14 -21.26 7.76
CA THR A 36 12.54 -22.33 8.57
C THR A 36 11.04 -22.08 8.82
N GLY A 37 10.24 -23.16 8.82
CA GLY A 37 8.85 -23.14 9.28
C GLY A 37 7.83 -22.49 8.33
N LEU A 38 6.84 -21.78 8.91
CA LEU A 38 5.67 -21.22 8.20
C LEU A 38 6.01 -20.26 7.06
N LEU A 39 7.14 -19.54 7.10
CA LEU A 39 7.54 -18.61 6.04
C LEU A 39 8.09 -19.29 4.78
N ALA A 40 8.46 -20.57 4.88
CA ALA A 40 8.86 -21.37 3.72
C ALA A 40 7.64 -21.91 2.94
N ILE A 41 6.48 -22.01 3.59
CA ILE A 41 5.23 -22.54 3.03
C ILE A 41 4.22 -21.41 2.75
N GLY A 42 4.17 -20.40 3.61
CA GLY A 42 3.36 -19.17 3.49
C GLY A 42 4.25 -17.93 3.43
N ASN A 43 3.71 -16.80 2.97
CA ASN A 43 4.46 -15.56 2.75
C ASN A 43 4.18 -14.48 3.83
N VAL A 44 3.64 -14.86 4.99
CA VAL A 44 3.31 -13.95 6.09
C VAL A 44 3.90 -14.49 7.40
N CYS A 45 4.64 -13.66 8.12
CA CYS A 45 5.24 -14.03 9.41
C CYS A 45 4.17 -14.09 10.52
N PRO A 46 4.44 -14.73 11.67
CA PRO A 46 3.47 -14.84 12.77
C PRO A 46 3.22 -13.52 13.52
N ASP A 47 3.84 -12.42 13.11
CA ASP A 47 3.62 -11.11 13.70
C ASP A 47 2.13 -10.72 13.62
N PRO A 48 1.49 -10.28 14.73
CA PRO A 48 0.06 -9.99 14.76
C PRO A 48 -0.40 -8.98 13.70
N GLU A 49 0.42 -7.96 13.41
CA GLU A 49 0.09 -6.92 12.46
C GLU A 49 0.14 -7.46 11.02
N CYS A 50 1.16 -8.26 10.71
CA CYS A 50 1.24 -8.97 9.43
C CYS A 50 0.07 -9.96 9.25
N GLN A 51 -0.34 -10.63 10.32
CA GLN A 51 -1.48 -11.55 10.33
C GLN A 51 -2.84 -10.84 10.22
N GLU A 52 -2.95 -9.57 10.60
CA GLU A 52 -4.16 -8.78 10.40
C GLU A 52 -4.25 -8.25 8.96
N ARG A 53 -3.12 -7.74 8.45
CA ARG A 53 -2.98 -7.34 7.04
C ARG A 53 -3.28 -8.50 6.09
N SER A 54 -2.88 -9.73 6.44
CA SER A 54 -3.16 -10.92 5.62
C SER A 54 -4.65 -11.26 5.46
N ARG A 55 -5.49 -10.86 6.43
CA ARG A 55 -6.95 -11.13 6.39
C ARG A 55 -7.68 -10.18 5.45
N SER A 56 -7.17 -8.96 5.30
CA SER A 56 -7.79 -7.87 4.53
C SER A 56 -7.18 -7.69 3.15
N VAL A 57 -6.03 -8.32 2.87
CA VAL A 57 -5.37 -8.23 1.57
C VAL A 57 -5.96 -9.18 0.53
N CYS A 58 -5.84 -8.81 -0.73
CA CYS A 58 -6.15 -9.70 -1.84
C CYS A 58 -5.20 -10.92 -1.85
N THR A 59 -5.78 -12.11 -2.05
CA THR A 59 -5.04 -13.39 -2.13
C THR A 59 -4.65 -13.78 -3.56
N LYS A 60 -5.05 -12.98 -4.55
CA LYS A 60 -4.78 -13.25 -5.97
C LYS A 60 -3.35 -12.87 -6.35
N THR A 61 -2.78 -13.66 -7.25
CA THR A 61 -1.54 -13.32 -7.96
C THR A 61 -1.92 -12.69 -9.31
N LEU A 62 -1.33 -11.53 -9.61
CA LEU A 62 -1.56 -10.81 -10.86
C LEU A 62 -0.94 -11.57 -12.04
N SER A 63 -1.36 -11.23 -13.26
CA SER A 63 -0.86 -11.87 -14.49
C SER A 63 0.63 -11.63 -14.78
N CYS A 64 1.24 -10.64 -14.13
CA CYS A 64 2.67 -10.37 -14.13
C CYS A 64 3.46 -11.25 -13.15
N GLY A 65 2.80 -12.05 -12.30
CA GLY A 65 3.45 -12.92 -11.31
C GLY A 65 3.60 -12.31 -9.91
N HIS A 66 3.32 -11.02 -9.74
CA HIS A 66 3.34 -10.36 -8.43
C HIS A 66 2.06 -10.61 -7.64
N TYR A 67 2.17 -10.66 -6.31
CA TYR A 67 1.00 -10.68 -5.45
C TYR A 67 0.21 -9.37 -5.58
N CYS A 68 -1.11 -9.47 -5.60
CA CYS A 68 -1.96 -8.29 -5.53
C CYS A 68 -1.81 -7.63 -4.15
N CYS A 69 -1.50 -6.34 -4.13
CA CYS A 69 -1.48 -5.52 -2.92
C CYS A 69 -2.84 -4.84 -2.64
N GLY A 70 -3.88 -5.16 -3.42
CA GLY A 70 -5.25 -4.69 -3.22
C GLY A 70 -5.93 -5.23 -1.97
N VAL A 71 -7.19 -4.84 -1.77
CA VAL A 71 -8.05 -5.32 -0.69
C VAL A 71 -8.73 -6.64 -1.10
N LYS A 72 -9.08 -7.46 -0.11
CA LYS A 72 -9.82 -8.70 -0.33
C LYS A 72 -11.19 -8.43 -0.96
N ASP A 73 -11.60 -9.31 -1.86
CA ASP A 73 -12.92 -9.30 -2.53
C ASP A 73 -13.22 -8.07 -3.41
N GLU A 74 -12.19 -7.33 -3.83
CA GLU A 74 -12.33 -6.29 -4.86
C GLU A 74 -12.76 -6.89 -6.21
N LYS A 75 -13.73 -6.24 -6.86
CA LYS A 75 -14.21 -6.62 -8.20
C LYS A 75 -13.09 -6.61 -9.24
N LYS A 76 -12.22 -5.59 -9.17
CA LYS A 76 -11.03 -5.43 -10.00
C LYS A 76 -9.84 -5.34 -9.06
N CYS A 77 -8.82 -6.17 -9.28
CA CYS A 77 -7.59 -6.08 -8.49
C CYS A 77 -6.88 -4.75 -8.73
N LEU A 78 -6.18 -4.27 -7.70
CA LEU A 78 -5.24 -3.17 -7.81
C LEU A 78 -4.22 -3.44 -8.93
N PRO A 79 -3.92 -2.46 -9.79
CA PRO A 79 -2.81 -2.56 -10.73
C PRO A 79 -1.49 -2.87 -10.02
N CYS A 80 -0.58 -3.55 -10.71
CA CYS A 80 0.68 -3.96 -10.11
C CYS A 80 1.53 -2.74 -9.72
N LEU A 81 1.85 -2.60 -8.44
CA LEU A 81 2.66 -1.50 -7.92
C LEU A 81 4.12 -1.52 -8.40
N HIS A 82 4.59 -2.63 -8.98
CA HIS A 82 5.94 -2.73 -9.56
C HIS A 82 6.02 -2.25 -11.02
N GLY A 83 5.10 -1.37 -11.46
CA GLY A 83 5.11 -0.80 -12.81
C GLY A 83 4.94 -1.82 -13.95
N CYS A 84 4.44 -3.02 -13.65
CA CYS A 84 4.28 -4.07 -14.66
C CYS A 84 3.14 -3.71 -15.61
N VAL A 85 3.38 -3.83 -16.92
CA VAL A 85 2.33 -3.65 -17.92
C VAL A 85 1.20 -4.65 -17.68
N PRO A 86 -0.05 -4.19 -17.55
CA PRO A 86 -1.18 -5.11 -17.54
C PRO A 86 -1.23 -5.86 -18.88
N LYS A 87 -1.45 -7.18 -18.85
CA LYS A 87 -1.93 -7.86 -20.06
C LYS A 87 -3.27 -7.22 -20.42
N GLU A 88 -3.43 -6.82 -21.69
CA GLU A 88 -4.61 -6.23 -22.34
C GLU A 88 -5.92 -6.29 -21.51
N GLY A 89 -6.52 -5.13 -21.18
CA GLY A 89 -7.87 -5.05 -20.60
C GLY A 89 -8.00 -4.48 -19.17
N VAL A 90 -6.93 -4.00 -18.54
CA VAL A 90 -7.02 -3.29 -17.24
C VAL A 90 -7.26 -1.80 -17.49
N THR A 91 -8.49 -1.35 -17.26
CA THR A 91 -8.96 0.04 -17.48
C THR A 91 -8.72 0.97 -16.28
N ALA A 92 -7.75 0.67 -15.43
CA ALA A 92 -7.47 1.51 -14.26
C ALA A 92 -6.67 2.75 -14.66
N PRO A 93 -6.82 3.90 -13.97
CA PRO A 93 -5.93 5.04 -14.15
C PRO A 93 -4.46 4.60 -13.99
N PRO A 94 -3.52 5.23 -14.71
CA PRO A 94 -2.10 4.94 -14.51
C PRO A 94 -1.73 5.19 -13.04
N LEU A 95 -0.95 4.26 -12.48
CA LEU A 95 -0.40 4.43 -11.14
C LEU A 95 0.51 5.65 -11.12
N LYS A 96 0.37 6.48 -10.08
CA LYS A 96 1.25 7.63 -9.82
C LYS A 96 2.34 7.33 -8.79
N GLN A 97 2.28 6.17 -8.17
CA GLN A 97 3.15 5.71 -7.10
C GLN A 97 3.48 4.23 -7.30
N ASP A 98 4.63 3.80 -6.81
CA ASP A 98 5.11 2.42 -6.89
C ASP A 98 4.97 1.67 -5.54
N ALA A 99 5.58 0.48 -5.46
CA ALA A 99 5.52 -0.38 -4.28
C ALA A 99 6.32 0.15 -3.08
N ASP A 100 7.43 0.84 -3.35
CA ASP A 100 8.40 1.31 -2.36
C ASP A 100 8.07 2.73 -1.86
N ASP A 101 7.24 3.46 -2.61
CA ASP A 101 6.69 4.74 -2.18
C ASP A 101 5.97 4.63 -0.83
N MET A 102 6.20 5.61 0.04
CA MET A 102 5.57 5.67 1.35
C MET A 102 4.11 6.09 1.23
N CYS A 103 3.23 5.52 2.04
CA CYS A 103 1.85 6.00 2.10
C CYS A 103 1.81 7.42 2.71
N MET A 104 1.32 8.38 1.93
CA MET A 104 1.25 9.81 2.31
C MET A 104 0.13 10.14 3.33
N ILE A 105 -0.38 9.14 4.05
CA ILE A 105 -1.27 9.31 5.20
C ILE A 105 -0.53 8.92 6.48
N CYS A 106 0.09 7.72 6.54
CA CYS A 106 0.83 7.28 7.72
C CYS A 106 2.28 7.77 7.75
N TYR A 107 2.93 7.93 6.59
CA TYR A 107 4.35 8.26 6.46
C TYR A 107 5.31 7.26 7.15
N THR A 108 4.83 6.05 7.47
CA THR A 108 5.62 5.05 8.21
C THR A 108 6.08 3.87 7.37
N GLU A 109 5.35 3.50 6.31
CA GLU A 109 5.63 2.29 5.54
C GLU A 109 5.34 2.45 4.04
N GLY A 110 6.01 1.61 3.25
CA GLY A 110 5.80 1.50 1.80
C GLY A 110 4.41 0.95 1.45
N LEU A 111 3.92 1.27 0.25
CA LEU A 111 2.59 0.87 -0.22
C LEU A 111 2.43 -0.66 -0.36
N SER A 112 3.50 -1.41 -0.58
CA SER A 112 3.45 -2.89 -0.61
C SER A 112 3.32 -3.54 0.77
N CYS A 113 3.63 -2.81 1.85
CA CYS A 113 3.67 -3.35 3.21
C CYS A 113 2.30 -3.62 3.82
N ALA A 114 1.21 -3.11 3.23
CA ALA A 114 -0.16 -3.33 3.69
C ALA A 114 -1.15 -3.36 2.51
N PRO A 115 -2.41 -3.78 2.70
CA PRO A 115 -3.44 -3.65 1.68
C PRO A 115 -3.60 -2.19 1.27
N SER A 116 -3.58 -1.93 -0.02
CA SER A 116 -3.57 -0.61 -0.64
C SER A 116 -4.71 -0.47 -1.65
N ILE A 117 -5.22 0.74 -1.81
CA ILE A 117 -6.30 1.09 -2.73
C ILE A 117 -5.85 2.24 -3.64
N GLN A 118 -6.30 2.21 -4.89
CA GLN A 118 -6.11 3.31 -5.83
C GLN A 118 -7.38 4.18 -5.84
N LEU A 119 -7.21 5.48 -5.60
CA LEU A 119 -8.28 6.47 -5.70
C LEU A 119 -8.53 6.85 -7.17
N GLU A 120 -9.66 7.50 -7.45
CA GLU A 120 -10.00 7.99 -8.79
C GLU A 120 -8.96 8.96 -9.39
N CYS A 121 -8.25 9.70 -8.54
CA CYS A 121 -7.16 10.59 -8.97
C CYS A 121 -5.85 9.87 -9.37
N GLY A 122 -5.81 8.54 -9.24
CA GLY A 122 -4.68 7.67 -9.57
C GLY A 122 -3.67 7.47 -8.44
N HIS A 123 -3.80 8.19 -7.32
CA HIS A 123 -2.95 8.02 -6.14
C HIS A 123 -3.34 6.78 -5.33
N VAL A 124 -2.35 6.22 -4.64
CA VAL A 124 -2.45 4.97 -3.89
C VAL A 124 -2.15 5.23 -2.42
N PHE A 125 -2.96 4.63 -1.56
CA PHE A 125 -2.82 4.72 -0.11
C PHE A 125 -3.13 3.35 0.51
N HIS A 126 -2.65 3.11 1.73
CA HIS A 126 -3.12 1.95 2.48
C HIS A 126 -4.61 2.08 2.79
N TYR A 127 -5.34 0.97 2.66
CA TYR A 127 -6.78 0.91 2.92
C TYR A 127 -7.14 1.35 4.35
N HIS A 128 -6.41 0.83 5.35
CA HIS A 128 -6.64 1.16 6.75
C HIS A 128 -6.37 2.65 7.03
N CYS A 129 -5.36 3.24 6.40
CA CYS A 129 -5.06 4.66 6.52
C CYS A 129 -6.21 5.54 6.01
N CYS A 130 -6.77 5.22 4.85
CA CYS A 130 -7.94 5.93 4.32
C CYS A 130 -9.17 5.78 5.22
N ARG A 131 -9.45 4.55 5.68
CA ARG A 131 -10.58 4.28 6.58
C ARG A 131 -10.46 5.06 7.88
N ASP A 132 -9.28 5.08 8.48
CA ASP A 132 -9.01 5.80 9.73
C ASP A 132 -9.12 7.31 9.56
N ALA A 133 -8.58 7.85 8.46
CA ALA A 133 -8.68 9.28 8.15
C ALA A 133 -10.14 9.72 8.06
N LEU A 134 -10.97 8.95 7.34
CA LEU A 134 -12.41 9.22 7.21
C LEU A 134 -13.15 9.03 8.54
N SER A 135 -12.81 8.00 9.32
CA SER A 135 -13.49 7.68 10.58
C SER A 135 -13.18 8.68 11.68
N LYS A 136 -11.95 9.22 11.74
CA LYS A 136 -11.52 10.24 12.71
C LYS A 136 -12.08 11.63 12.42
N LYS A 137 -12.54 11.87 11.18
CA LYS A 137 -13.15 13.13 10.74
C LYS A 137 -12.20 14.33 10.88
N TRP A 138 -12.68 15.44 11.45
CA TRP A 138 -11.91 16.65 11.69
C TRP A 138 -11.39 16.72 13.13
N SER A 139 -10.29 17.44 13.31
CA SER A 139 -9.77 17.76 14.64
C SER A 139 -10.47 18.98 15.23
N GLY A 140 -10.79 18.91 16.52
CA GLY A 140 -11.38 20.01 17.26
C GLY A 140 -12.89 20.21 17.03
N PRO A 141 -13.46 21.30 17.57
CA PRO A 141 -14.91 21.51 17.58
C PRO A 141 -15.47 22.02 16.24
N ARG A 142 -14.62 22.58 15.38
CA ARG A 142 -15.04 23.13 14.08
C ARG A 142 -15.02 22.06 13.00
N ILE A 143 -16.15 21.90 12.32
CA ILE A 143 -16.28 21.00 11.16
C ILE A 143 -15.39 21.51 10.02
N THR A 144 -14.52 20.63 9.53
CA THR A 144 -13.69 20.85 8.34
C THR A 144 -13.69 19.58 7.51
N PHE A 145 -13.51 19.67 6.19
CA PHE A 145 -13.64 18.51 5.30
C PHE A 145 -12.37 18.13 4.55
N ARG A 146 -11.23 18.79 4.83
CA ARG A 146 -9.96 18.55 4.13
C ARG A 146 -9.50 17.09 4.21
N PHE A 147 -9.78 16.41 5.32
CA PHE A 147 -9.44 15.00 5.54
C PHE A 147 -10.14 14.04 4.56
N MET A 148 -11.23 14.49 3.91
CA MET A 148 -11.93 13.69 2.90
C MET A 148 -11.25 13.72 1.54
N PHE A 149 -10.27 14.61 1.31
CA PHE A 149 -9.60 14.77 0.03
C PHE A 149 -8.25 14.06 0.02
N CYS A 150 -7.82 13.64 -1.18
CA CYS A 150 -6.51 13.02 -1.39
C CYS A 150 -5.39 13.93 -0.84
N SER A 151 -4.55 13.42 0.06
CA SER A 151 -3.47 14.21 0.68
C SER A 151 -2.33 14.58 -0.27
N ILE A 152 -2.34 14.07 -1.51
CA ILE A 152 -1.31 14.34 -2.52
C ILE A 152 -1.75 15.44 -3.49
N CYS A 153 -2.92 15.32 -4.12
CA CYS A 153 -3.40 16.35 -5.07
C CYS A 153 -4.44 17.30 -4.50
N GLU A 154 -5.08 16.97 -3.38
CA GLU A 154 -6.17 17.75 -2.76
C GLU A 154 -7.43 17.96 -3.64
N ASP A 155 -7.41 17.54 -4.91
CA ASP A 155 -8.48 17.77 -5.88
C ASP A 155 -9.69 16.82 -5.79
N LYS A 156 -9.46 15.56 -5.40
CA LYS A 156 -10.47 14.49 -5.44
C LYS A 156 -10.71 13.90 -4.05
N PRO A 157 -11.96 13.57 -3.70
CA PRO A 157 -12.26 12.91 -2.44
C PRO A 157 -11.69 11.48 -2.40
N ILE A 158 -11.43 10.98 -1.20
CA ILE A 158 -11.10 9.60 -0.91
C ILE A 158 -12.37 8.78 -1.13
N SER A 159 -12.55 8.30 -2.36
CA SER A 159 -13.68 7.48 -2.78
C SER A 159 -13.19 6.09 -3.18
N HIS A 160 -13.79 5.06 -2.57
CA HIS A 160 -13.52 3.66 -2.91
C HIS A 160 -14.73 2.79 -2.47
N PRO A 161 -15.13 1.75 -3.23
CA PRO A 161 -16.28 0.92 -2.88
C PRO A 161 -16.25 0.31 -1.48
N HIS A 162 -15.05 -0.05 -0.98
CA HIS A 162 -14.85 -0.62 0.37
C HIS A 162 -14.79 0.42 1.50
N LEU A 163 -15.00 1.71 1.19
CA LEU A 163 -15.05 2.82 2.15
C LEU A 163 -16.41 3.53 2.14
N GLU A 164 -17.38 3.07 1.34
CA GLU A 164 -18.69 3.72 1.21
C GLU A 164 -19.45 3.83 2.53
N ASP A 165 -19.22 2.91 3.48
CA ASP A 165 -19.80 2.91 4.81
C ASP A 165 -19.40 4.14 5.62
N VAL A 166 -18.15 4.60 5.47
CA VAL A 166 -17.62 5.78 6.16
C VAL A 166 -17.66 7.05 5.31
N SER A 167 -17.58 6.94 3.98
CA SER A 167 -17.52 8.10 3.09
C SER A 167 -18.89 8.73 2.84
N LYS A 168 -19.96 7.94 2.66
CA LYS A 168 -21.30 8.48 2.33
C LYS A 168 -21.84 9.49 3.36
N PRO A 169 -21.84 9.19 4.68
CA PRO A 169 -22.35 10.13 5.67
C PRO A 169 -21.57 11.45 5.70
N LEU A 170 -20.29 11.41 5.33
CA LEU A 170 -19.44 12.60 5.26
C LEU A 170 -19.71 13.42 4.00
N THR A 171 -19.97 12.76 2.88
CA THR A 171 -20.39 13.42 1.64
C THR A 171 -21.74 14.10 1.82
N ASP A 172 -22.70 13.45 2.46
CA ASP A 172 -24.01 14.03 2.76
C ASP A 172 -23.85 15.30 3.62
N LEU A 173 -23.04 15.22 4.68
CA LEU A 173 -22.74 16.37 5.55
C LEU A 173 -21.97 17.50 4.85
N TYR A 174 -21.22 17.20 3.79
CA TYR A 174 -20.50 18.20 2.99
C TYR A 174 -21.43 18.92 2.00
N SER A 175 -22.50 18.26 1.56
CA SER A 175 -23.49 18.83 0.63
C SER A 175 -24.63 19.60 1.30
N ASP A 176 -24.86 19.38 2.60
CA ASP A 176 -25.77 20.18 3.44
C ASP A 176 -25.24 21.60 3.69
#